data_AF-A0A9D8VA08-F1
#
_entry.id   AF-A0A9D8VA08-F1
#
_cell.length_a   1.000
_cell.length_b   1.000
_cell.length_c   1.000
_cell.angle_alpha   90.00
_cell.angle_beta   90.00
_cell.angle_gamma   90.00
#
_symmetry.space_group_name_H-M   'P 1'
#
loop_
_entity.id
_entity.type
_entity.pdbx_description
1 polymer ?
#
loop_
_entity_poly.entity_id
_entity_poly.type
_entity_poly.pdbx_seq_one_letter_code
_entity_poly.pdbx_strand_id
1 'polypeptide(L)'
;MEGVLIPGEGLVSYSDYDWLAPQTMTLPGGSQLQADYDPLLRLNSYALTDPAAESLATASYSYDKVNNITGINTTQQSQTEDKLYGYDSLYRLISASDTTLNEESYTYDGVGNRRSSINSPTYTYNSKNQLTQVTHGDGSTTSYEYDDNGNRIKKTETDLTPTSTDTHYLYNTEERLTEVQDHNHATIASYYYDPFGLRLSKTTASGTTYFLYNGEGLAAEYDASGNLIAEYHYGPNKPWMTDPLFKKSSSGNYYYYQNDHLGTPQQMITKSGQVVWRGEYASFGSITETINLGDNPLRFPGQYHDVETNTYYNYFRDYDPTIGRYIQRDPLGLKAGLNVYGYVYGNPISYIDPNGLICISPLFIAAASGAVDGIVSGAIVGARRGGLAGAVAGATVGGIVKGAAKAAARDARRGAVAGAAAGVFTQAISGSGTVQGVAAASGIGAFTGGRGGALGGATGALISQGAKNNLPEEAVVSAQLAGTLAGGVVGVLTGTKGPVARLAGALGGLAGGLTQTLLEAASDCDEEGCP
;
A
#
# COMPACT_ATOMS: atom_id res chain seq x y z
N MET A 1 2.78 -21.32 -23.49
CA MET A 1 1.62 -21.46 -22.59
C MET A 1 2.17 -21.21 -21.21
N GLU A 2 2.03 -19.98 -20.72
CA GLU A 2 2.38 -19.66 -19.33
C GLU A 2 1.26 -20.19 -18.45
N GLY A 3 1.62 -20.85 -17.36
CA GLY A 3 0.66 -21.48 -16.49
C GLY A 3 1.31 -22.15 -15.29
N VAL A 4 0.49 -22.42 -14.28
CA VAL A 4 0.92 -23.06 -13.04
C VAL A 4 0.43 -24.50 -13.07
N LEU A 5 1.37 -25.45 -13.15
CA LEU A 5 1.06 -26.88 -13.07
C LEU A 5 0.83 -27.26 -11.61
N ILE A 6 -0.39 -27.71 -11.30
CA ILE A 6 -0.76 -28.22 -9.99
C ILE A 6 -0.67 -29.75 -10.05
N PRO A 7 0.29 -30.37 -9.32
CA PRO A 7 0.50 -31.81 -9.38
C PRO A 7 -0.78 -32.60 -9.07
N GLY A 8 -1.19 -33.46 -10.00
CA GLY A 8 -2.40 -34.28 -9.86
C GLY A 8 -3.71 -33.59 -10.21
N GLU A 9 -3.74 -32.25 -10.29
CA GLU A 9 -4.97 -31.50 -10.58
C GLU A 9 -5.06 -31.05 -12.04
N GLY A 10 -3.95 -30.56 -12.61
CA GLY A 10 -3.92 -30.03 -13.96
C GLY A 10 -3.23 -28.67 -14.01
N LEU A 11 -3.47 -27.94 -15.09
CA LEU A 11 -2.82 -26.66 -15.36
C LEU A 11 -3.80 -25.52 -15.10
N VAL A 12 -3.39 -24.51 -14.34
CA VAL A 12 -3.96 -23.17 -14.46
C VAL A 12 -3.28 -22.51 -15.65
N SER A 13 -4.02 -22.19 -16.71
CA SER A 13 -3.47 -21.63 -17.95
C SER A 13 -3.99 -20.23 -18.22
N TYR A 14 -3.12 -19.37 -18.73
CA TYR A 14 -3.48 -18.01 -19.16
C TYR A 14 -3.47 -17.92 -20.69
N SER A 15 -4.49 -17.29 -21.27
CA SER A 15 -4.63 -17.07 -22.72
C SER A 15 -5.29 -15.74 -23.04
N ASP A 16 -5.40 -15.44 -24.34
CA ASP A 16 -6.12 -14.28 -24.90
C ASP A 16 -5.63 -12.97 -24.28
N TYR A 17 -4.44 -12.49 -24.67
CA TYR A 17 -3.83 -11.35 -24.00
C TYR A 17 -4.23 -10.03 -24.66
N ASP A 18 -4.57 -9.03 -23.84
CA ASP A 18 -4.51 -7.62 -24.23
C ASP A 18 -3.15 -7.05 -23.82
N TRP A 19 -2.25 -6.92 -24.80
CA TRP A 19 -0.83 -6.66 -24.60
C TRP A 19 -0.16 -7.69 -23.67
N LEU A 20 0.07 -7.31 -22.41
CA LEU A 20 0.74 -8.11 -21.38
C LEU A 20 -0.24 -8.63 -20.33
N ALA A 21 -1.52 -8.22 -20.40
CA ALA A 21 -2.54 -8.61 -19.46
C ALA A 21 -3.34 -9.80 -20.01
N PRO A 22 -3.38 -10.96 -19.33
CA PRO A 22 -4.17 -12.10 -19.76
C PRO A 22 -5.67 -11.82 -19.60
N GLN A 23 -6.47 -12.04 -20.65
CA GLN A 23 -7.93 -11.92 -20.56
C GLN A 23 -8.57 -13.22 -20.10
N THR A 24 -7.97 -14.38 -20.37
CA THR A 24 -8.55 -15.66 -19.96
C THR A 24 -7.63 -16.38 -18.99
N MET A 25 -8.16 -16.77 -17.83
CA MET A 25 -7.57 -17.75 -16.92
C MET A 25 -8.46 -18.99 -16.87
N THR A 26 -7.94 -20.13 -17.30
CA THR A 26 -8.63 -21.43 -17.21
C THR A 26 -8.08 -22.22 -16.04
N LEU A 27 -8.96 -22.61 -15.12
CA LEU A 27 -8.64 -23.42 -13.95
C LEU A 27 -8.69 -24.92 -14.28
N PRO A 28 -8.01 -25.77 -13.49
CA PRO A 28 -8.22 -27.21 -13.58
C PRO A 28 -9.71 -27.55 -13.43
N GLY A 29 -10.22 -28.40 -14.31
CA GLY A 29 -11.64 -28.73 -14.37
C GLY A 29 -12.44 -27.94 -15.40
N GLY A 30 -11.91 -26.81 -15.90
CA GLY A 30 -12.49 -26.08 -17.03
C GLY A 30 -13.27 -24.82 -16.67
N SER A 31 -13.39 -24.46 -15.39
CA SER A 31 -13.86 -23.13 -14.99
C SER A 31 -12.97 -22.05 -15.59
N GLN A 32 -13.56 -20.95 -16.04
CA GLN A 32 -12.85 -19.85 -16.68
C GLN A 32 -13.16 -18.53 -16.01
N LEU A 33 -12.12 -17.74 -15.78
CA LEU A 33 -12.22 -16.32 -15.48
C LEU A 33 -11.85 -15.55 -16.76
N GLN A 34 -12.80 -14.77 -17.27
CA GLN A 34 -12.60 -13.89 -18.41
C GLN A 34 -12.56 -12.45 -17.91
N ALA A 35 -11.52 -11.70 -18.24
CA ALA A 35 -11.28 -10.33 -17.82
C ALA A 35 -11.14 -9.42 -19.04
N ASP A 36 -11.78 -8.26 -18.98
CA ASP A 36 -11.62 -7.20 -19.96
C ASP A 36 -10.91 -6.01 -19.34
N TYR A 37 -10.10 -5.34 -20.16
CA TYR A 37 -9.34 -4.18 -19.75
C TYR A 37 -9.77 -2.94 -20.54
N ASP A 38 -9.64 -1.78 -19.91
CA ASP A 38 -9.78 -0.52 -20.61
C ASP A 38 -8.49 -0.12 -21.35
N PRO A 39 -8.48 0.96 -22.17
CA PRO A 39 -7.27 1.38 -22.89
C PRO A 39 -6.08 1.81 -22.02
N LEU A 40 -6.25 1.89 -20.69
CA LEU A 40 -5.18 2.14 -19.71
C LEU A 40 -4.72 0.86 -19.02
N LEU A 41 -5.18 -0.32 -19.49
CA LEU A 41 -4.97 -1.64 -18.89
C LEU A 41 -5.46 -1.75 -17.44
N ARG A 42 -6.53 -1.02 -17.11
CA ARG A 42 -7.26 -1.19 -15.85
C ARG A 42 -8.36 -2.23 -16.05
N LEU A 43 -8.61 -3.07 -15.04
CA LEU A 43 -9.65 -4.09 -15.09
C LEU A 43 -11.03 -3.42 -15.29
N ASN A 44 -11.64 -3.61 -16.44
CA ASN A 44 -12.95 -3.04 -16.76
C ASN A 44 -14.08 -3.96 -16.29
N SER A 45 -13.93 -5.27 -16.50
CA SER A 45 -14.89 -6.28 -16.07
C SER A 45 -14.24 -7.64 -15.92
N TYR A 46 -14.88 -8.52 -15.16
CA TYR A 46 -14.61 -9.96 -15.24
C TYR A 46 -15.89 -10.79 -15.19
N ALA A 47 -15.83 -12.01 -15.71
CA ALA A 47 -16.85 -13.03 -15.64
C ALA A 47 -16.21 -14.38 -15.29
N LEU A 48 -16.74 -15.02 -14.25
CA LEU A 48 -16.36 -16.36 -13.82
C LEU A 48 -17.45 -17.34 -14.23
N THR A 49 -17.07 -18.39 -14.95
CA THR A 49 -17.95 -19.48 -15.35
C THR A 49 -17.49 -20.83 -14.79
N ASP A 50 -18.45 -21.70 -14.55
CA ASP A 50 -18.18 -23.10 -14.21
C ASP A 50 -17.78 -23.91 -15.47
N PRO A 51 -17.40 -25.20 -15.33
CA PRO A 51 -17.06 -26.04 -16.47
C PRO A 51 -18.21 -26.28 -17.47
N ALA A 52 -19.47 -26.06 -17.06
CA ALA A 52 -20.65 -26.13 -17.90
C ALA A 52 -20.98 -24.79 -18.59
N ALA A 53 -20.12 -23.77 -18.42
CA ALA A 53 -20.26 -22.40 -18.90
C ALA A 53 -21.42 -21.61 -18.24
N GLU A 54 -21.88 -22.05 -17.07
CA GLU A 54 -22.83 -21.29 -16.26
C GLU A 54 -22.11 -20.18 -15.48
N SER A 55 -22.73 -19.00 -15.40
CA SER A 55 -22.14 -17.84 -14.70
C SER A 55 -22.19 -18.03 -13.19
N LEU A 56 -21.01 -17.96 -12.56
CA LEU A 56 -20.85 -18.03 -11.09
C LEU A 56 -20.77 -16.64 -10.46
N ALA A 57 -20.05 -15.73 -11.11
CA ALA A 57 -19.86 -14.35 -10.67
C ALA A 57 -19.47 -13.44 -11.84
N THR A 58 -19.89 -12.18 -11.80
CA THR A 58 -19.37 -11.13 -12.68
C THR A 58 -19.07 -9.88 -11.87
N ALA A 59 -18.12 -9.07 -12.32
CA ALA A 59 -17.98 -7.70 -11.85
C ALA A 59 -17.67 -6.73 -12.99
N SER A 60 -18.04 -5.47 -12.81
CA SER A 60 -17.63 -4.36 -13.67
C SER A 60 -17.22 -3.15 -12.84
N TYR A 61 -16.25 -2.40 -13.35
CA TYR A 61 -15.55 -1.35 -12.62
C TYR A 61 -15.74 0.00 -13.31
N SER A 62 -15.95 1.02 -12.49
CA SER A 62 -15.96 2.42 -12.94
C SER A 62 -14.85 3.19 -12.25
N TYR A 63 -14.21 4.10 -12.99
CA TYR A 63 -13.07 4.85 -12.51
C TYR A 63 -13.24 6.35 -12.72
N ASP A 64 -12.68 7.15 -11.81
CA ASP A 64 -12.49 8.57 -12.03
C ASP A 64 -11.25 8.86 -12.90
N LYS A 65 -10.96 10.16 -13.11
CA LYS A 65 -9.83 10.63 -13.93
C LYS A 65 -8.46 10.42 -13.29
N VAL A 66 -8.40 10.05 -12.01
CA VAL A 66 -7.16 9.80 -11.27
C VAL A 66 -7.04 8.32 -10.84
N ASN A 67 -7.83 7.44 -11.46
CA ASN A 67 -7.86 5.99 -11.24
C ASN A 67 -8.45 5.51 -9.90
N ASN A 68 -9.15 6.35 -9.14
CA ASN A 68 -9.96 5.81 -8.04
C ASN A 68 -11.14 5.04 -8.61
N ILE A 69 -11.46 3.89 -8.01
CA ILE A 69 -12.66 3.13 -8.36
C ILE A 69 -13.87 3.86 -7.78
N THR A 70 -14.75 4.35 -8.64
CA THR A 70 -15.99 5.03 -8.24
C THR A 70 -17.19 4.09 -8.19
N GLY A 71 -17.07 2.89 -8.75
CA GLY A 71 -18.11 1.89 -8.62
C GLY A 71 -17.63 0.48 -8.95
N ILE A 72 -18.22 -0.50 -8.27
CA ILE A 72 -18.10 -1.92 -8.55
C ILE A 72 -19.51 -2.49 -8.58
N ASN A 73 -19.96 -2.90 -9.76
CA ASN A 73 -21.19 -3.66 -9.92
C ASN A 73 -20.81 -5.15 -9.93
N THR A 74 -21.30 -5.93 -8.97
CA THR A 74 -21.07 -7.38 -8.95
C THR A 74 -22.40 -8.11 -9.10
N THR A 75 -22.39 -9.23 -9.84
CA THR A 75 -23.53 -10.15 -9.88
C THR A 75 -23.06 -11.52 -9.45
N GLN A 76 -23.72 -12.11 -8.45
CA GLN A 76 -23.43 -13.43 -7.91
C GLN A 76 -24.75 -14.14 -7.63
N GLN A 77 -24.93 -15.37 -8.10
CA GLN A 77 -26.18 -16.14 -7.91
C GLN A 77 -27.46 -15.34 -8.26
N SER A 78 -27.42 -14.60 -9.37
CA SER A 78 -28.52 -13.74 -9.84
C SER A 78 -28.89 -12.58 -8.91
N GLN A 79 -28.07 -12.27 -7.90
CA GLN A 79 -28.16 -11.05 -7.10
C GLN A 79 -27.10 -10.06 -7.56
N THR A 80 -27.51 -8.81 -7.72
CA THR A 80 -26.61 -7.73 -8.15
C THR A 80 -26.42 -6.74 -7.03
N GLU A 81 -25.16 -6.47 -6.69
CA GLU A 81 -24.74 -5.41 -5.76
C GLU A 81 -24.10 -4.27 -6.54
N ASP A 82 -24.63 -3.07 -6.35
CA ASP A 82 -24.12 -1.84 -6.96
C ASP A 82 -23.41 -1.01 -5.90
N LYS A 83 -22.09 -1.17 -5.78
CA LYS A 83 -21.28 -0.41 -4.83
C LYS A 83 -20.77 0.85 -5.49
N LEU A 84 -21.12 2.02 -4.97
CA LEU A 84 -20.63 3.32 -5.41
C LEU A 84 -19.73 3.94 -4.34
N TYR A 85 -18.60 4.48 -4.78
CA TYR A 85 -17.57 5.02 -3.90
C TYR A 85 -17.37 6.52 -4.13
N GLY A 86 -17.32 7.27 -3.03
CA GLY A 86 -17.04 8.70 -3.01
C GLY A 86 -15.72 8.99 -2.30
N TYR A 87 -14.99 10.00 -2.77
CA TYR A 87 -13.69 10.39 -2.25
C TYR A 87 -13.62 11.88 -1.93
N ASP A 88 -12.80 12.25 -0.95
CA ASP A 88 -12.44 13.64 -0.72
C ASP A 88 -11.34 14.14 -1.68
N SER A 89 -10.92 15.40 -1.53
CA SER A 89 -9.89 16.01 -2.36
C SER A 89 -8.48 15.43 -2.16
N LEU A 90 -8.27 14.64 -1.10
CA LEU A 90 -7.05 13.88 -0.84
C LEU A 90 -7.17 12.42 -1.30
N TYR A 91 -8.26 12.08 -2.00
CA TYR A 91 -8.58 10.74 -2.50
C TYR A 91 -8.76 9.70 -1.40
N ARG A 92 -9.18 10.14 -0.20
CA ARG A 92 -9.58 9.25 0.90
C ARG A 92 -11.05 8.90 0.72
N LEU A 93 -11.40 7.64 0.98
CA LEU A 93 -12.77 7.15 0.84
C LEU A 93 -13.67 7.82 1.88
N ILE A 94 -14.71 8.54 1.44
CA ILE A 94 -15.69 9.21 2.32
C ILE A 94 -17.07 8.58 2.30
N SER A 95 -17.38 7.77 1.28
CA SER A 95 -18.64 7.05 1.20
C SER A 95 -18.49 5.75 0.41
N ALA A 96 -19.16 4.71 0.88
CA ALA A 96 -19.45 3.53 0.09
C ALA A 96 -20.94 3.20 0.27
N SER A 97 -21.72 3.31 -0.81
CA SER A 97 -23.15 2.99 -0.79
C SER A 97 -23.40 1.75 -1.62
N ASP A 98 -24.24 0.86 -1.12
CA ASP A 98 -24.74 -0.32 -1.82
C ASP A 98 -26.27 -0.21 -1.93
N THR A 99 -26.86 -0.79 -2.97
CA THR A 99 -28.32 -0.96 -3.09
C THR A 99 -28.88 -1.98 -2.09
N THR A 100 -28.04 -2.76 -1.43
CA THR A 100 -28.41 -3.89 -0.54
C THR A 100 -27.84 -3.82 0.88
N LEU A 101 -26.81 -3.00 1.15
CA LEU A 101 -26.14 -2.86 2.46
C LEU A 101 -26.31 -1.47 3.08
N ASN A 102 -25.96 -1.34 4.37
CA ASN A 102 -25.92 -0.07 5.07
C ASN A 102 -24.91 0.88 4.42
N GLU A 103 -25.31 2.14 4.21
CA GLU A 103 -24.43 3.20 3.71
C GLU A 103 -23.24 3.41 4.66
N GLU A 104 -22.03 3.26 4.14
CA GLU A 104 -20.79 3.55 4.86
C GLU A 104 -20.42 5.02 4.63
N SER A 105 -20.18 5.77 5.72
CA SER A 105 -19.73 7.16 5.64
C SER A 105 -18.53 7.40 6.54
N TYR A 106 -17.51 8.04 5.97
CA TYR A 106 -16.24 8.28 6.61
C TYR A 106 -15.87 9.75 6.60
N THR A 107 -15.44 10.21 7.76
CA THR A 107 -14.85 11.53 7.94
C THR A 107 -13.44 11.37 8.47
N TYR A 108 -12.61 12.38 8.25
CA TYR A 108 -11.22 12.35 8.68
C TYR A 108 -10.80 13.67 9.32
N ASP A 109 -9.83 13.62 10.22
CA ASP A 109 -9.11 14.81 10.64
C ASP A 109 -8.02 15.23 9.62
N GLY A 110 -7.30 16.31 9.94
CA GLY A 110 -6.27 16.88 9.07
C GLY A 110 -5.03 16.01 8.87
N VAL A 111 -4.80 15.03 9.74
CA VAL A 111 -3.67 14.08 9.64
C VAL A 111 -4.12 12.70 9.16
N GLY A 112 -5.40 12.53 8.86
CA GLY A 112 -5.95 11.32 8.25
C GLY A 112 -6.42 10.27 9.23
N ASN A 113 -6.66 10.60 10.50
CA ASN A 113 -7.38 9.71 11.39
C ASN A 113 -8.87 9.71 11.02
N ARG A 114 -9.46 8.52 10.94
CA ARG A 114 -10.87 8.34 10.62
C ARG A 114 -11.73 8.71 11.82
N ARG A 115 -12.68 9.63 11.69
CA ARG A 115 -13.55 10.10 12.78
C ARG A 115 -14.89 9.38 12.87
N SER A 116 -15.30 8.70 11.81
CA SER A 116 -16.56 7.94 11.72
C SER A 116 -16.39 6.64 10.95
N SER A 117 -17.34 5.71 11.08
CA SER A 117 -17.37 4.45 10.34
C SER A 117 -18.81 4.07 9.97
N ILE A 118 -19.02 2.84 9.49
CA ILE A 118 -20.34 2.24 9.32
C ILE A 118 -21.17 2.36 10.61
N ASN A 119 -22.46 2.68 10.48
CA ASN A 119 -23.37 2.98 11.60
C ASN A 119 -22.98 4.24 12.44
N SER A 120 -22.08 5.08 11.91
CA SER A 120 -21.70 6.39 12.47
C SER A 120 -21.19 6.41 13.93
N PRO A 121 -20.32 5.47 14.39
CA PRO A 121 -19.64 5.63 15.66
C PRO A 121 -18.70 6.85 15.63
N THR A 122 -18.39 7.41 16.80
CA THR A 122 -17.45 8.53 16.93
C THR A 122 -16.10 8.05 17.44
N TYR A 123 -15.02 8.42 16.75
CA TYR A 123 -13.65 8.02 17.10
C TYR A 123 -12.89 9.20 17.71
N THR A 124 -12.25 8.96 18.86
CA THR A 124 -11.45 9.95 19.59
C THR A 124 -9.98 9.57 19.59
N TYR A 125 -9.12 10.57 19.39
CA TYR A 125 -7.68 10.38 19.24
C TYR A 125 -6.91 11.30 20.19
N ASN A 126 -5.73 10.84 20.61
CA ASN A 126 -4.76 11.70 21.29
C ASN A 126 -3.80 12.39 20.28
N SER A 127 -2.88 13.21 20.78
CA SER A 127 -1.90 13.95 19.96
C SER A 127 -0.89 13.06 19.23
N LYS A 128 -0.77 11.77 19.59
CA LYS A 128 0.09 10.78 18.94
C LYS A 128 -0.65 9.98 17.85
N ASN A 129 -1.87 10.38 17.47
CA ASN A 129 -2.74 9.67 16.52
C ASN A 129 -3.22 8.28 17.00
N GLN A 130 -3.10 7.99 18.29
CA GLN A 130 -3.62 6.76 18.89
C GLN A 130 -5.12 6.90 19.11
N LEU A 131 -5.89 5.86 18.76
CA LEU A 131 -7.34 5.84 18.93
C LEU A 131 -7.61 5.51 20.39
N THR A 132 -8.09 6.45 21.19
CA THR A 132 -8.28 6.24 22.62
C THR A 132 -9.69 5.75 22.95
N GLN A 133 -10.67 6.08 22.11
CA GLN A 133 -12.06 5.67 22.33
C GLN A 133 -12.87 5.61 21.04
N VAL A 134 -13.75 4.62 20.96
CA VAL A 134 -14.88 4.52 20.03
C VAL A 134 -16.16 4.60 20.86
N THR A 135 -17.06 5.51 20.50
CA THR A 135 -18.42 5.57 21.04
C THR A 135 -19.38 5.05 19.98
N HIS A 136 -20.11 3.99 20.31
CA HIS A 136 -21.05 3.32 19.41
C HIS A 136 -22.42 4.01 19.40
N GLY A 137 -23.24 3.71 18.40
CA GLY A 137 -24.55 4.36 18.21
C GLY A 137 -25.56 4.11 19.35
N ASP A 138 -25.38 3.03 20.11
CA ASP A 138 -26.17 2.73 21.30
C ASP A 138 -25.67 3.43 22.58
N GLY A 139 -24.50 4.09 22.51
CA GLY A 139 -23.85 4.75 23.64
C GLY A 139 -22.84 3.89 24.40
N SER A 140 -22.71 2.60 24.06
CA SER A 140 -21.60 1.77 24.57
C SER A 140 -20.26 2.29 24.06
N THR A 141 -19.17 1.93 24.72
CA THR A 141 -17.84 2.43 24.36
C THR A 141 -16.78 1.35 24.34
N THR A 142 -15.82 1.50 23.43
CA THR A 142 -14.58 0.73 23.44
C THR A 142 -13.42 1.69 23.62
N SER A 143 -12.63 1.53 24.68
CA SER A 143 -11.45 2.36 24.95
C SER A 143 -10.17 1.58 24.78
N TYR A 144 -9.09 2.29 24.47
CA TYR A 144 -7.79 1.68 24.19
C TYR A 144 -6.67 2.42 24.90
N GLU A 145 -5.70 1.66 25.39
CA GLU A 145 -4.48 2.18 25.99
C GLU A 145 -3.26 1.67 25.22
N TYR A 146 -2.20 2.49 25.21
CA TYR A 146 -0.99 2.24 24.45
C TYR A 146 0.24 2.40 25.33
N ASP A 147 1.29 1.64 25.02
CA ASP A 147 2.62 1.89 25.59
C ASP A 147 3.30 3.13 24.96
N ASP A 148 4.50 3.45 25.45
CA ASP A 148 5.29 4.58 24.98
C ASP A 148 5.80 4.42 23.54
N ASN A 149 5.97 3.17 23.09
CA ASN A 149 6.39 2.79 21.74
C ASN A 149 5.23 2.88 20.72
N GLY A 150 4.00 2.92 21.23
CA GLY A 150 2.78 3.12 20.48
C GLY A 150 2.06 1.84 20.11
N ASN A 151 2.28 0.75 20.83
CA ASN A 151 1.50 -0.48 20.69
C ASN A 151 0.30 -0.48 21.63
N ARG A 152 -0.85 -0.95 21.14
CA ARG A 152 -2.07 -1.07 21.93
C ARG A 152 -1.86 -2.14 23.00
N ILE A 153 -1.79 -1.78 24.28
CA ILE A 153 -1.60 -2.71 25.40
C ILE A 153 -2.91 -3.13 26.07
N LYS A 154 -3.99 -2.39 25.85
CA LYS A 154 -5.30 -2.68 26.44
C LYS A 154 -6.45 -2.28 25.53
N LYS A 155 -7.48 -3.10 25.48
CA LYS A 155 -8.81 -2.80 24.92
C LYS A 155 -9.83 -3.03 26.03
N THR A 156 -10.68 -2.04 26.32
CA THR A 156 -11.77 -2.19 27.30
C THR A 156 -13.09 -1.93 26.60
N GLU A 157 -13.99 -2.91 26.65
CA GLU A 157 -15.36 -2.82 26.15
C GLU A 157 -16.29 -2.57 27.33
N THR A 158 -17.06 -1.48 27.25
CA THR A 158 -17.99 -1.05 28.29
C THR A 158 -19.38 -0.96 27.69
N ASP A 159 -20.25 -1.86 28.13
CA ASP A 159 -21.65 -1.89 27.75
C ASP A 159 -22.45 -0.78 28.47
N LEU A 160 -23.75 -0.67 28.16
CA LEU A 160 -24.66 0.22 28.88
C LEU A 160 -25.00 -0.27 30.30
N THR A 161 -24.65 -1.52 30.61
CA THR A 161 -24.63 -2.06 31.97
C THR A 161 -23.24 -1.84 32.59
N PRO A 162 -23.09 -1.79 33.93
CA PRO A 162 -21.79 -1.55 34.59
C PRO A 162 -20.82 -2.75 34.49
N THR A 163 -20.93 -3.55 33.43
CA THR A 163 -20.05 -4.66 33.09
C THR A 163 -19.05 -4.17 32.05
N SER A 164 -17.77 -4.22 32.39
CA SER A 164 -16.67 -3.97 31.46
C SER A 164 -15.81 -5.22 31.35
N THR A 165 -15.43 -5.58 30.14
CA THR A 165 -14.40 -6.60 29.90
C THR A 165 -13.21 -5.94 29.24
N ASP A 166 -12.00 -6.31 29.64
CA ASP A 166 -10.78 -5.87 28.98
C ASP A 166 -9.97 -7.04 28.43
N THR A 167 -9.10 -6.70 27.49
CA THR A 167 -8.16 -7.58 26.82
C THR A 167 -6.80 -6.91 26.85
N HIS A 168 -5.78 -7.65 27.26
CA HIS A 168 -4.41 -7.18 27.40
C HIS A 168 -3.55 -7.73 26.28
N TYR A 169 -2.63 -6.91 25.77
CA TYR A 169 -1.73 -7.25 24.67
C TYR A 169 -0.29 -7.03 25.14
N LEU A 170 0.54 -8.06 24.99
CA LEU A 170 1.94 -8.04 25.41
C LEU A 170 2.82 -8.13 24.17
N TYR A 171 3.85 -7.28 24.13
CA TYR A 171 4.77 -7.15 23.01
C TYR A 171 6.20 -7.51 23.44
N ASN A 172 6.99 -8.05 22.51
CA ASN A 172 8.42 -8.23 22.72
C ASN A 172 9.21 -6.94 22.43
N THR A 173 10.53 -6.99 22.60
CA THR A 173 11.44 -5.86 22.34
C THR A 173 11.56 -5.45 20.86
N GLU A 174 10.98 -6.24 19.95
CA GLU A 174 10.88 -5.93 18.52
C GLU A 174 9.48 -5.39 18.16
N GLU A 175 8.69 -5.02 19.18
CA GLU A 175 7.34 -4.46 19.05
C GLU A 175 6.33 -5.42 18.40
N ARG A 176 6.54 -6.74 18.56
CA ARG A 176 5.68 -7.80 18.01
C ARG A 176 4.78 -8.37 19.09
N LEU A 177 3.50 -8.55 18.76
CA LEU A 177 2.49 -9.07 19.67
C LEU A 177 2.81 -10.52 20.04
N THR A 178 3.26 -10.77 21.27
CA THR A 178 3.64 -12.13 21.70
C THR A 178 2.57 -12.83 22.51
N GLU A 179 1.68 -12.08 23.15
CA GLU A 179 0.62 -12.68 23.97
C GLU A 179 -0.61 -11.78 24.03
N VAL A 180 -1.78 -12.40 24.04
CA VAL A 180 -3.05 -11.74 24.34
C VAL A 180 -3.68 -12.44 25.53
N GLN A 181 -4.15 -11.65 26.49
CA GLN A 181 -4.76 -12.14 27.73
C GLN A 181 -6.16 -11.57 27.93
N ASP A 182 -7.01 -12.34 28.59
CA ASP A 182 -8.35 -11.91 29.01
C ASP A 182 -8.30 -10.97 30.23
N HIS A 183 -9.47 -10.56 30.72
CA HIS A 183 -9.65 -9.73 31.90
C HIS A 183 -9.00 -10.27 33.18
N ASN A 184 -8.85 -11.60 33.28
CA ASN A 184 -8.24 -12.27 34.42
C ASN A 184 -6.75 -12.55 34.21
N HIS A 185 -6.13 -11.96 33.18
CA HIS A 185 -4.76 -12.24 32.74
C HIS A 185 -4.53 -13.70 32.32
N ALA A 186 -5.58 -14.44 31.94
CA ALA A 186 -5.43 -15.75 31.35
C ALA A 186 -5.10 -15.63 29.87
N THR A 187 -4.08 -16.36 29.40
CA THR A 187 -3.64 -16.36 28.01
C THR A 187 -4.76 -16.83 27.06
N ILE A 188 -5.19 -15.95 26.16
CA ILE A 188 -6.08 -16.26 25.03
C ILE A 188 -5.25 -16.86 23.89
N ALA A 189 -4.12 -16.23 23.59
CA ALA A 189 -3.22 -16.65 22.54
C ALA A 189 -1.78 -16.23 22.83
N SER A 190 -0.83 -17.01 22.35
CA SER A 190 0.60 -16.68 22.33
C SER A 190 1.18 -16.90 20.94
N TYR A 191 2.15 -16.06 20.57
CA TYR A 191 2.73 -16.01 19.24
C TYR A 191 4.26 -16.05 19.34
N TYR A 192 4.88 -16.77 18.40
CA TYR A 192 6.33 -16.86 18.30
C TYR A 192 6.80 -16.45 16.90
N TYR A 193 7.91 -15.72 16.84
CA TYR A 193 8.44 -15.12 15.62
C TYR A 193 9.88 -15.54 15.37
N ASP A 194 10.28 -15.55 14.10
CA ASP A 194 11.68 -15.64 13.72
C ASP A 194 12.39 -14.28 13.86
N PRO A 195 13.73 -14.23 13.73
CA PRO A 195 14.49 -12.97 13.81
C PRO A 195 14.21 -11.95 12.71
N PHE A 196 13.47 -12.32 11.65
CA PHE A 196 13.01 -11.40 10.60
C PHE A 196 11.57 -10.94 10.86
N GLY A 197 10.95 -11.44 11.92
CA GLY A 197 9.60 -11.11 12.33
C GLY A 197 8.51 -11.97 11.68
N LEU A 198 8.82 -13.07 10.98
CA LEU A 198 7.78 -13.97 10.48
C LEU A 198 7.24 -14.81 11.63
N ARG A 199 5.92 -14.90 11.75
CA ARG A 199 5.26 -15.69 12.79
C ARG A 199 5.45 -17.18 12.54
N LEU A 200 6.27 -17.85 13.33
CA LEU A 200 6.52 -19.29 13.20
C LEU A 200 5.43 -20.15 13.84
N SER A 201 4.78 -19.66 14.90
CA SER A 201 3.68 -20.38 15.53
C SER A 201 2.68 -19.48 16.24
N LYS A 202 1.48 -20.00 16.45
CA LYS A 202 0.51 -19.50 17.41
C LYS A 202 -0.03 -20.63 18.27
N THR A 203 -0.29 -20.36 19.54
CA THR A 203 -0.91 -21.30 20.47
C THR A 203 -2.12 -20.64 21.10
N THR A 204 -3.28 -21.26 20.93
CA THR A 204 -4.57 -20.85 21.53
C THR A 204 -5.17 -22.01 22.31
N ALA A 205 -6.36 -21.83 22.88
CA ALA A 205 -7.13 -22.92 23.50
C ALA A 205 -7.42 -24.09 22.54
N SER A 206 -7.43 -23.85 21.22
CA SER A 206 -7.67 -24.88 20.19
C SER A 206 -6.42 -25.71 19.86
N GLY A 207 -5.24 -25.30 20.35
CA GLY A 207 -3.97 -25.98 20.08
C GLY A 207 -2.90 -25.06 19.50
N THR A 208 -1.80 -25.66 19.07
CA THR A 208 -0.69 -24.94 18.42
C THR A 208 -0.75 -25.15 16.91
N THR A 209 -0.63 -24.04 16.18
CA THR A 209 -0.46 -24.00 14.72
C THR A 209 0.95 -23.50 14.41
N TYR A 210 1.67 -24.23 13.58
CA TYR A 210 2.95 -23.83 13.00
C TYR A 210 2.76 -23.30 11.59
N PHE A 211 3.45 -22.22 11.26
CA PHE A 211 3.39 -21.58 9.95
C PHE A 211 4.69 -21.83 9.17
N LEU A 212 4.55 -22.24 7.93
CA LEU A 212 5.64 -22.39 6.98
C LEU A 212 5.51 -21.33 5.88
N TYR A 213 6.60 -20.65 5.57
CA TYR A 213 6.65 -19.61 4.54
C TYR A 213 7.59 -19.99 3.39
N ASN A 214 7.31 -19.45 2.20
CA ASN A 214 8.18 -19.54 1.02
C ASN A 214 8.53 -18.14 0.49
N GLY A 215 8.92 -18.02 -0.78
CA GLY A 215 9.28 -16.74 -1.40
C GLY A 215 8.07 -15.82 -1.59
N GLU A 216 6.91 -16.42 -1.82
CA GLU A 216 5.65 -15.78 -2.18
C GLU A 216 4.78 -15.44 -0.97
N GLY A 217 4.88 -16.16 0.14
CA GLY A 217 4.07 -15.89 1.34
C GLY A 217 3.93 -17.08 2.28
N LEU A 218 2.78 -17.15 2.96
CA LEU A 218 2.40 -18.29 3.80
C LEU A 218 2.18 -19.52 2.92
N ALA A 219 3.03 -20.52 3.02
CA ALA A 219 2.98 -21.72 2.19
C ALA A 219 2.12 -22.83 2.81
N ALA A 220 2.19 -23.03 4.13
CA ALA A 220 1.44 -24.06 4.80
C ALA A 220 1.24 -23.81 6.30
N GLU A 221 0.24 -24.48 6.86
CA GLU A 221 -0.04 -24.55 8.29
C GLU A 221 0.00 -26.02 8.75
N TYR A 222 0.57 -26.25 9.92
CA TYR A 222 0.66 -27.58 10.54
C TYR A 222 0.17 -27.54 11.99
N ASP A 223 -0.42 -28.64 12.45
CA ASP A 223 -0.79 -28.79 13.86
C ASP A 223 0.41 -29.11 14.75
N ALA A 224 0.19 -29.18 16.07
CA ALA A 224 1.21 -29.50 17.06
C ALA A 224 1.91 -30.87 16.84
N SER A 225 1.26 -31.79 16.12
CA SER A 225 1.78 -33.13 15.81
C SER A 225 2.50 -33.18 14.45
N GLY A 226 2.54 -32.07 13.72
CA GLY A 226 3.12 -31.99 12.38
C GLY A 226 2.18 -32.45 11.25
N ASN A 227 0.87 -32.61 11.51
CA ASN A 227 -0.09 -32.90 10.45
C ASN A 227 -0.44 -31.62 9.70
N LEU A 228 -0.62 -31.74 8.38
CA LEU A 228 -1.02 -30.63 7.53
C LEU A 228 -2.43 -30.13 7.90
N ILE A 229 -2.58 -28.82 8.04
CA ILE A 229 -3.86 -28.13 8.19
C ILE A 229 -4.31 -27.58 6.82
N ALA A 230 -3.43 -26.82 6.15
CA ALA A 230 -3.68 -26.26 4.83
C ALA A 230 -2.36 -25.91 4.13
N GLU A 231 -2.34 -25.97 2.79
CA GLU A 231 -1.32 -25.35 1.94
C GLU A 231 -1.96 -24.19 1.16
N TYR A 232 -1.21 -23.11 0.96
CA TYR A 232 -1.63 -21.95 0.16
C TYR A 232 -0.60 -21.67 -0.92
N HIS A 233 -1.08 -21.38 -2.11
CA HIS A 233 -0.25 -21.09 -3.26
C HIS A 233 -0.72 -19.82 -3.94
N TYR A 234 0.21 -18.94 -4.26
CA TYR A 234 -0.05 -17.63 -4.85
C TYR A 234 0.29 -17.62 -6.33
N GLY A 235 -0.23 -16.63 -7.05
CA GLY A 235 0.18 -16.38 -8.43
C GLY A 235 1.69 -16.13 -8.53
N PRO A 236 2.34 -16.55 -9.62
CA PRO A 236 3.76 -16.32 -9.82
C PRO A 236 4.08 -14.82 -9.91
N ASN A 237 5.25 -14.42 -9.40
CA ASN A 237 5.77 -13.05 -9.45
C ASN A 237 4.84 -11.99 -8.81
N LYS A 238 4.00 -12.40 -7.86
CA LYS A 238 3.15 -11.49 -7.09
C LYS A 238 3.89 -10.99 -5.85
N PRO A 239 3.57 -9.78 -5.36
CA PRO A 239 4.06 -9.35 -4.06
C PRO A 239 3.66 -10.33 -2.95
N TRP A 240 4.40 -10.25 -1.84
CA TRP A 240 4.23 -11.11 -0.68
C TRP A 240 2.77 -11.27 -0.26
N MET A 241 2.28 -12.52 -0.27
CA MET A 241 0.98 -12.94 0.23
C MET A 241 -0.19 -12.20 -0.44
N THR A 242 -0.02 -11.88 -1.73
CA THR A 242 -1.04 -11.24 -2.58
C THR A 242 -1.48 -12.18 -3.69
N ASP A 243 -2.75 -12.06 -4.12
CA ASP A 243 -3.32 -12.82 -5.24
C ASP A 243 -3.17 -14.35 -5.06
N PRO A 244 -3.77 -14.92 -3.99
CA PRO A 244 -3.76 -16.37 -3.77
C PRO A 244 -4.45 -17.08 -4.94
N LEU A 245 -3.91 -18.21 -5.36
CA LEU A 245 -4.35 -18.95 -6.53
C LEU A 245 -5.15 -20.19 -6.15
N PHE A 246 -4.60 -21.03 -5.25
CA PHE A 246 -5.33 -22.18 -4.73
C PHE A 246 -4.91 -22.53 -3.30
N LYS A 247 -5.85 -23.17 -2.59
CA LYS A 247 -5.66 -23.79 -1.27
C LYS A 247 -5.79 -25.30 -1.41
N LYS A 248 -4.98 -26.05 -0.66
CA LYS A 248 -5.16 -27.48 -0.44
C LYS A 248 -5.44 -27.73 1.03
N SER A 249 -6.52 -28.44 1.34
CA SER A 249 -6.87 -28.76 2.73
C SER A 249 -6.10 -29.95 3.29
N SER A 250 -6.16 -30.13 4.61
CA SER A 250 -5.68 -31.32 5.32
C SER A 250 -6.19 -32.63 4.74
N SER A 251 -7.43 -32.65 4.23
CA SER A 251 -8.05 -33.81 3.57
C SER A 251 -7.57 -34.04 2.14
N GLY A 252 -6.69 -33.19 1.61
CA GLY A 252 -6.19 -33.26 0.23
C GLY A 252 -7.12 -32.69 -0.83
N ASN A 253 -8.17 -31.94 -0.44
CA ASN A 253 -9.06 -31.27 -1.38
C ASN A 253 -8.44 -29.96 -1.87
N TYR A 254 -8.60 -29.66 -3.16
CA TYR A 254 -8.16 -28.40 -3.77
C TYR A 254 -9.31 -27.42 -3.94
N TYR A 255 -9.05 -26.17 -3.61
CA TYR A 255 -9.96 -25.05 -3.76
C TYR A 255 -9.26 -23.90 -4.50
N TYR A 256 -9.92 -23.32 -5.48
CA TYR A 256 -9.35 -22.29 -6.35
C TYR A 256 -9.93 -20.93 -5.98
N TYR A 257 -9.06 -19.97 -5.67
CA TYR A 257 -9.43 -18.65 -5.23
C TYR A 257 -9.94 -17.79 -6.40
N GLN A 258 -10.98 -17.02 -6.12
CA GLN A 258 -11.52 -15.99 -6.99
C GLN A 258 -11.33 -14.66 -6.26
N ASN A 259 -10.41 -13.85 -6.77
CA ASN A 259 -9.99 -12.63 -6.12
C ASN A 259 -10.68 -11.41 -6.74
N ASP A 260 -10.74 -10.32 -5.99
CA ASP A 260 -11.08 -9.00 -6.52
C ASP A 260 -9.91 -8.37 -7.28
N HIS A 261 -10.08 -7.11 -7.71
CA HIS A 261 -9.06 -6.33 -8.41
C HIS A 261 -7.81 -6.02 -7.56
N LEU A 262 -7.85 -6.22 -6.24
CA LEU A 262 -6.71 -6.06 -5.34
C LEU A 262 -5.96 -7.38 -5.13
N GLY A 263 -6.55 -8.51 -5.50
CA GLY A 263 -6.06 -9.84 -5.11
C GLY A 263 -6.61 -10.31 -3.76
N THR A 264 -7.72 -9.74 -3.27
CA THR A 264 -8.43 -10.18 -2.07
C THR A 264 -9.35 -11.35 -2.41
N PRO A 265 -9.28 -12.49 -1.69
CA PRO A 265 -10.23 -13.59 -1.84
C PRO A 265 -11.68 -13.15 -1.65
N GLN A 266 -12.52 -13.31 -2.67
CA GLN A 266 -13.96 -13.11 -2.62
C GLN A 266 -14.73 -14.44 -2.57
N GLN A 267 -14.23 -15.44 -3.31
CA GLN A 267 -14.80 -16.79 -3.31
C GLN A 267 -13.71 -17.87 -3.41
N MET A 268 -14.05 -19.09 -2.99
CA MET A 268 -13.33 -20.29 -3.37
C MET A 268 -14.26 -21.29 -4.04
N ILE A 269 -13.79 -21.90 -5.12
CA ILE A 269 -14.52 -22.93 -5.87
C ILE A 269 -13.76 -24.26 -5.90
N THR A 270 -14.49 -25.36 -6.00
CA THR A 270 -13.92 -26.68 -6.30
C THR A 270 -13.60 -26.80 -7.79
N LYS A 271 -12.91 -27.88 -8.17
CA LYS A 271 -12.64 -28.24 -9.57
C LYS A 271 -13.91 -28.36 -10.45
N SER A 272 -15.05 -28.72 -9.85
CA SER A 272 -16.33 -28.82 -10.56
C SER A 272 -17.11 -27.51 -10.59
N GLY A 273 -16.53 -26.39 -10.12
CA GLY A 273 -17.18 -25.08 -10.08
C GLY A 273 -18.10 -24.84 -8.87
N GLN A 274 -18.19 -25.78 -7.92
CA GLN A 274 -18.98 -25.56 -6.70
C GLN A 274 -18.31 -24.54 -5.79
N VAL A 275 -19.05 -23.49 -5.39
CA VAL A 275 -18.59 -22.50 -4.39
C VAL A 275 -18.58 -23.12 -2.99
N VAL A 276 -17.43 -23.06 -2.30
CA VAL A 276 -17.23 -23.63 -0.95
C VAL A 276 -16.88 -22.59 0.10
N TRP A 277 -16.50 -21.38 -0.30
CA TRP A 277 -16.29 -20.26 0.62
C TRP A 277 -16.65 -18.96 -0.09
N ARG A 278 -17.22 -18.01 0.65
CA ARG A 278 -17.57 -16.69 0.16
C ARG A 278 -17.51 -15.67 1.29
N GLY A 279 -16.87 -14.55 1.01
CA GLY A 279 -16.80 -13.40 1.89
C GLY A 279 -17.44 -12.16 1.28
N GLU A 280 -18.19 -11.42 2.09
CA GLU A 280 -18.70 -10.09 1.76
C GLU A 280 -17.98 -9.06 2.63
N TYR A 281 -17.27 -8.14 2.00
CA TYR A 281 -16.41 -7.19 2.70
C TYR A 281 -17.03 -5.79 2.77
N ALA A 282 -16.88 -5.18 3.95
CA ALA A 282 -16.94 -3.72 4.12
C ALA A 282 -15.68 -3.08 3.54
N SER A 283 -15.71 -1.77 3.27
CA SER A 283 -14.60 -1.10 2.56
C SER A 283 -13.24 -1.22 3.27
N PHE A 284 -13.22 -1.34 4.60
CA PHE A 284 -11.99 -1.51 5.40
C PHE A 284 -11.76 -2.96 5.88
N GLY A 285 -12.26 -3.96 5.13
CA GLY A 285 -11.84 -5.34 5.28
C GLY A 285 -12.54 -6.14 6.38
N SER A 286 -13.47 -5.54 7.12
CA SER A 286 -14.43 -6.32 7.92
C SER A 286 -15.24 -7.21 6.98
N ILE A 287 -15.42 -8.47 7.34
CA ILE A 287 -16.02 -9.49 6.47
C ILE A 287 -17.20 -10.18 7.16
N THR A 288 -18.22 -10.48 6.37
CA THR A 288 -19.23 -11.49 6.68
C THR A 288 -19.03 -12.68 5.76
N GLU A 289 -18.81 -13.86 6.33
CA GLU A 289 -18.68 -15.09 5.55
C GLU A 289 -20.07 -15.70 5.31
N THR A 290 -20.58 -15.58 4.07
CA THR A 290 -21.92 -16.09 3.72
C THR A 290 -21.91 -17.57 3.34
N ILE A 291 -20.74 -18.10 2.98
CA ILE A 291 -20.49 -19.54 2.81
C ILE A 291 -19.13 -19.85 3.45
N ASN A 292 -19.08 -20.85 4.33
CA ASN A 292 -17.82 -21.29 4.94
C ASN A 292 -17.73 -22.82 5.08
N LEU A 293 -17.54 -23.52 3.95
CA LEU A 293 -17.29 -24.96 3.89
C LEU A 293 -15.82 -25.31 3.67
N GLY A 294 -15.03 -24.37 3.13
CA GLY A 294 -13.61 -24.56 2.80
C GLY A 294 -12.63 -24.02 3.83
N ASP A 295 -13.09 -23.19 4.77
CA ASP A 295 -12.32 -22.36 5.71
C ASP A 295 -11.26 -21.48 5.02
N ASN A 296 -11.19 -20.19 5.32
CA ASN A 296 -10.21 -19.32 4.70
C ASN A 296 -9.77 -18.22 5.66
N PRO A 297 -8.52 -18.26 6.16
CA PRO A 297 -8.00 -17.20 7.01
C PRO A 297 -7.46 -16.01 6.22
N LEU A 298 -7.28 -16.11 4.90
CA LEU A 298 -6.72 -15.00 4.11
C LEU A 298 -7.75 -13.84 4.01
N ARG A 299 -7.26 -12.60 4.15
CA ARG A 299 -8.06 -11.36 4.10
C ARG A 299 -7.54 -10.45 2.98
N PHE A 300 -7.45 -9.14 3.21
CA PHE A 300 -6.78 -8.26 2.24
C PHE A 300 -5.35 -8.75 1.94
N PRO A 301 -4.78 -8.37 0.80
CA PRO A 301 -3.45 -8.83 0.40
C PRO A 301 -2.42 -8.58 1.51
N GLY A 302 -1.70 -9.63 1.92
CA GLY A 302 -0.77 -9.61 3.06
C GLY A 302 -1.32 -10.18 4.37
N GLN A 303 -2.63 -10.35 4.49
CA GLN A 303 -3.30 -10.48 5.78
C GLN A 303 -3.83 -11.89 6.08
N TYR A 304 -3.63 -12.33 7.32
CA TYR A 304 -4.14 -13.59 7.89
C TYR A 304 -5.03 -13.30 9.11
N HIS A 305 -6.24 -13.86 9.16
CA HIS A 305 -7.18 -13.65 10.26
C HIS A 305 -6.87 -14.52 11.47
N ASP A 306 -6.63 -13.87 12.60
CA ASP A 306 -6.58 -14.50 13.90
C ASP A 306 -7.96 -14.40 14.56
N VAL A 307 -8.69 -15.51 14.54
CA VAL A 307 -10.05 -15.62 15.07
C VAL A 307 -10.12 -15.32 16.57
N GLU A 308 -9.06 -15.64 17.30
CA GLU A 308 -8.96 -15.45 18.75
C GLU A 308 -8.99 -13.98 19.20
N THR A 309 -8.55 -13.06 18.34
CA THR A 309 -8.42 -11.62 18.61
C THR A 309 -9.29 -10.78 17.69
N ASN A 310 -9.82 -11.41 16.63
CA ASN A 310 -10.45 -10.77 15.50
C ASN A 310 -9.58 -9.68 14.85
N THR A 311 -8.25 -9.86 14.87
CA THR A 311 -7.29 -9.03 14.15
C THR A 311 -6.72 -9.79 12.97
N TYR A 312 -6.21 -9.05 11.99
CA TYR A 312 -5.53 -9.62 10.84
C TYR A 312 -4.03 -9.39 10.97
N TYR A 313 -3.29 -10.47 11.18
CA TYR A 313 -1.84 -10.47 11.12
C TYR A 313 -1.37 -10.06 9.72
N ASN A 314 -0.62 -8.97 9.64
CA ASN A 314 -0.07 -8.41 8.39
C ASN A 314 1.43 -8.23 8.51
N TYR A 315 2.13 -9.36 8.64
CA TYR A 315 3.58 -9.45 8.83
C TYR A 315 4.12 -8.53 9.94
N PHE A 316 4.52 -7.29 9.65
CA PHE A 316 5.11 -6.41 10.65
C PHE A 316 4.11 -5.82 11.66
N ARG A 317 2.82 -5.85 11.35
CA ARG A 317 1.77 -5.27 12.20
C ARG A 317 0.50 -6.13 12.22
N ASP A 318 -0.34 -5.88 13.20
CA ASP A 318 -1.68 -6.46 13.33
C ASP A 318 -2.73 -5.39 13.00
N TYR A 319 -3.61 -5.73 12.07
CA TYR A 319 -4.67 -4.87 11.57
C TYR A 319 -6.00 -5.18 12.26
N ASP A 320 -6.72 -4.15 12.69
CA ASP A 320 -8.05 -4.31 13.26
C ASP A 320 -9.10 -3.84 12.24
N PRO A 321 -9.84 -4.76 11.60
CA PRO A 321 -10.80 -4.44 10.56
C PRO A 321 -12.01 -3.66 11.08
N THR A 322 -12.34 -3.81 12.37
CA THR A 322 -13.51 -3.15 12.97
C THR A 322 -13.33 -1.63 13.03
N ILE A 323 -12.09 -1.19 13.28
CA ILE A 323 -11.69 0.21 13.33
C ILE A 323 -10.85 0.64 12.11
N GLY A 324 -10.61 -0.27 11.17
CA GLY A 324 -9.98 -0.02 9.88
C GLY A 324 -8.54 0.47 9.97
N ARG A 325 -7.77 0.06 10.98
CA ARG A 325 -6.41 0.58 11.23
C ARG A 325 -5.50 -0.42 11.94
N TYR A 326 -4.19 -0.16 11.94
CA TYR A 326 -3.22 -0.95 12.68
C TYR A 326 -3.24 -0.66 14.18
N ILE A 327 -2.84 -1.64 14.97
CA ILE A 327 -2.84 -1.58 16.44
C ILE A 327 -1.46 -1.27 17.01
N GLN A 328 -0.41 -1.48 16.21
CA GLN A 328 0.94 -0.96 16.44
C GLN A 328 1.20 0.28 15.60
N ARG A 329 2.11 1.11 16.10
CA ARG A 329 2.74 2.18 15.32
C ARG A 329 3.55 1.59 14.17
N ASP A 330 3.54 2.26 13.02
CA ASP A 330 4.38 1.87 11.87
C ASP A 330 5.87 1.84 12.24
N PRO A 331 6.58 0.71 12.06
CA PRO A 331 8.02 0.62 12.31
C PRO A 331 8.85 1.59 11.47
N LEU A 332 8.36 2.01 10.30
CA LEU A 332 9.02 3.02 9.46
C LEU A 332 8.72 4.46 9.94
N GLY A 333 7.81 4.63 10.90
CA GLY A 333 7.38 5.92 11.42
C GLY A 333 6.88 6.83 10.29
N LEU A 334 7.32 8.09 10.30
CA LEU A 334 6.87 9.08 9.32
C LEU A 334 7.33 8.80 7.88
N LYS A 335 8.24 7.84 7.66
CA LYS A 335 8.62 7.42 6.31
C LYS A 335 7.50 6.68 5.59
N ALA A 336 6.58 6.05 6.32
CA ALA A 336 5.40 5.39 5.77
C ALA A 336 4.21 6.35 5.58
N GLY A 337 4.27 7.56 6.15
CA GLY A 337 3.22 8.56 6.06
C GLY A 337 2.99 9.31 7.37
N LEU A 338 2.16 10.35 7.31
CA LEU A 338 1.83 11.18 8.49
C LEU A 338 0.98 10.42 9.52
N ASN A 339 0.08 9.54 9.06
CA ASN A 339 -0.69 8.67 9.94
C ASN A 339 0.01 7.31 10.09
N VAL A 340 0.76 7.16 11.18
CA VAL A 340 1.53 5.95 11.49
C VAL A 340 0.68 4.73 11.91
N TYR A 341 -0.64 4.85 11.95
CA TYR A 341 -1.57 3.75 12.22
C TYR A 341 -2.56 3.51 11.07
N GLY A 342 -2.66 4.45 10.13
CA GLY A 342 -3.65 4.41 9.06
C GLY A 342 -3.39 3.26 8.09
N TYR A 343 -4.46 2.69 7.54
CA TYR A 343 -4.35 1.73 6.45
C TYR A 343 -4.46 2.45 5.11
N VAL A 344 -3.41 2.30 4.29
CA VAL A 344 -3.35 2.71 2.87
C VAL A 344 -3.94 4.10 2.57
N TYR A 345 -3.57 5.09 3.40
CA TYR A 345 -4.03 6.48 3.33
C TYR A 345 -5.55 6.67 3.34
N GLY A 346 -6.34 5.71 3.84
CA GLY A 346 -7.79 5.79 3.86
C GLY A 346 -8.45 5.50 2.50
N ASN A 347 -7.75 4.85 1.56
CA ASN A 347 -8.31 4.39 0.29
C ASN A 347 -8.07 2.89 0.08
N PRO A 348 -8.75 2.03 0.87
CA PRO A 348 -8.60 0.58 0.80
C PRO A 348 -9.13 -0.04 -0.48
N ILE A 349 -9.92 0.71 -1.26
CA ILE A 349 -10.46 0.24 -2.54
C ILE A 349 -9.41 0.28 -3.65
N SER A 350 -8.41 1.16 -3.55
CA SER A 350 -7.43 1.38 -4.62
C SER A 350 -6.00 0.97 -4.26
N TYR A 351 -5.72 0.68 -2.99
CA TYR A 351 -4.38 0.43 -2.48
C TYR A 351 -4.36 -0.73 -1.48
N ILE A 352 -3.21 -1.39 -1.40
CA ILE A 352 -2.96 -2.52 -0.51
C ILE A 352 -1.70 -2.27 0.32
N ASP A 353 -1.56 -2.92 1.46
CA ASP A 353 -0.33 -2.94 2.25
C ASP A 353 0.09 -4.39 2.51
N PRO A 354 0.91 -4.99 1.62
CA PRO A 354 1.17 -6.43 1.62
C PRO A 354 1.95 -6.96 2.83
N ASN A 355 2.62 -6.08 3.57
CA ASN A 355 3.48 -6.49 4.68
C ASN A 355 3.26 -5.65 5.94
N GLY A 356 2.27 -4.77 5.94
CA GLY A 356 2.02 -3.91 7.08
C GLY A 356 3.09 -2.84 7.26
N LEU A 357 3.70 -2.31 6.20
CA LEU A 357 4.69 -1.22 6.29
C LEU A 357 4.45 -0.10 5.27
N ILE A 358 4.24 -0.46 4.01
CA ILE A 358 4.17 0.51 2.92
C ILE A 358 3.01 0.12 2.02
N CYS A 359 2.11 1.07 1.80
CA CYS A 359 1.06 0.89 0.82
C CYS A 359 1.62 0.91 -0.61
N ILE A 360 1.06 0.07 -1.48
CA ILE A 360 1.34 0.05 -2.91
C ILE A 360 0.04 0.10 -3.70
N SER A 361 0.12 0.60 -4.94
CA SER A 361 -1.00 0.52 -5.89
C SER A 361 -0.89 -0.76 -6.72
N PRO A 362 -1.98 -1.53 -6.88
CA PRO A 362 -1.98 -2.75 -7.69
C PRO A 362 -1.75 -2.49 -9.19
N LEU A 363 -1.94 -1.25 -9.69
CA LEU A 363 -1.59 -0.89 -11.07
C LEU A 363 -0.10 -0.97 -11.37
N PHE A 364 0.77 -0.87 -10.35
CA PHE A 364 2.21 -1.16 -10.51
C PHE A 364 2.50 -2.66 -10.63
N ILE A 365 1.58 -3.55 -10.20
CA ILE A 365 1.74 -5.01 -10.25
C ILE A 365 1.44 -5.54 -11.67
N ALA A 366 0.39 -5.03 -12.33
CA ALA A 366 0.02 -5.44 -13.69
C ALA A 366 1.01 -4.96 -14.78
N ALA A 367 1.70 -3.83 -14.57
CA ALA A 367 2.74 -3.35 -15.48
C ALA A 367 4.10 -4.07 -15.28
N ALA A 368 4.32 -4.70 -14.12
CA ALA A 368 5.58 -5.37 -13.79
C ALA A 368 5.62 -6.83 -14.26
N SER A 369 4.46 -7.48 -14.44
CA SER A 369 4.37 -8.89 -14.87
C SER A 369 4.82 -9.16 -16.31
N GLY A 370 5.15 -8.13 -17.09
CA GLY A 370 5.77 -8.30 -18.42
C GLY A 370 7.04 -7.51 -18.68
N ALA A 371 7.55 -6.70 -17.74
CA ALA A 371 8.72 -5.86 -18.02
C ALA A 371 9.53 -5.36 -16.82
N VAL A 372 9.49 -5.94 -15.60
CA VAL A 372 10.45 -5.49 -14.57
C VAL A 372 10.83 -6.54 -13.52
N ASP A 373 11.58 -7.57 -13.91
CA ASP A 373 12.27 -8.51 -13.00
C ASP A 373 13.32 -7.86 -12.07
N GLY A 374 13.54 -6.54 -12.16
CA GLY A 374 14.60 -5.84 -11.42
C GLY A 374 14.18 -4.87 -10.32
N ILE A 375 13.01 -4.24 -10.39
CA ILE A 375 12.73 -3.05 -9.55
C ILE A 375 11.96 -3.39 -8.28
N VAL A 376 10.99 -4.32 -8.33
CA VAL A 376 10.23 -4.71 -7.13
C VAL A 376 11.03 -5.72 -6.29
N SER A 377 11.68 -6.69 -6.93
CA SER A 377 12.53 -7.67 -6.24
C SER A 377 13.82 -7.07 -5.68
N GLY A 378 14.40 -6.05 -6.32
CA GLY A 378 15.63 -5.40 -5.82
C GLY A 378 15.43 -4.63 -4.52
N ALA A 379 14.30 -3.92 -4.37
CA ALA A 379 13.97 -3.17 -3.15
C ALA A 379 13.59 -4.09 -1.97
N ILE A 380 12.98 -5.24 -2.26
CA ILE A 380 12.56 -6.22 -1.23
C ILE A 380 13.75 -7.10 -0.78
N VAL A 381 14.69 -7.43 -1.68
CA VAL A 381 15.88 -8.23 -1.32
C VAL A 381 16.90 -7.41 -0.52
N GLY A 382 16.95 -6.08 -0.69
CA GLY A 382 17.80 -5.20 0.12
C GLY A 382 17.44 -5.20 1.62
N ALA A 383 16.13 -5.26 1.93
CA ALA A 383 15.65 -5.39 3.31
C ALA A 383 15.97 -6.78 3.92
N ARG A 384 16.08 -7.84 3.10
CA ARG A 384 16.39 -9.21 3.56
C ARG A 384 17.86 -9.42 3.98
N ARG A 385 18.78 -8.48 3.68
CA ARG A 385 20.21 -8.61 4.01
C ARG A 385 20.74 -7.41 4.78
N GLY A 386 20.12 -7.05 5.91
CA GLY A 386 20.76 -6.32 7.02
C GLY A 386 21.53 -5.04 6.66
N GLY A 387 21.18 -4.36 5.57
CA GLY A 387 21.84 -3.16 5.08
C GLY A 387 20.83 -2.03 4.96
N LEU A 388 20.97 -1.02 5.81
CA LEU A 388 20.11 0.16 5.90
C LEU A 388 20.25 1.13 4.71
N ALA A 389 20.22 0.61 3.47
CA ALA A 389 20.44 1.40 2.26
C ALA A 389 19.50 0.95 1.13
N GLY A 390 18.46 1.74 0.87
CA GLY A 390 17.71 1.69 -0.40
C GLY A 390 16.25 1.29 -0.30
N ALA A 391 15.44 2.06 0.44
CA ALA A 391 13.98 2.05 0.27
C ALA A 391 13.47 3.50 0.31
N VAL A 392 13.26 4.09 -0.87
CA VAL A 392 12.44 5.30 -1.03
C VAL A 392 11.43 4.99 -2.14
N ALA A 393 10.33 4.34 -1.77
CA ALA A 393 9.11 4.37 -2.56
C ALA A 393 8.35 5.63 -2.13
N GLY A 394 8.73 6.78 -2.69
CA GLY A 394 8.03 8.03 -2.48
C GLY A 394 6.69 7.99 -3.21
N ALA A 395 5.63 7.59 -2.52
CA ALA A 395 4.25 7.87 -2.95
C ALA A 395 4.02 9.39 -2.88
N THR A 396 4.33 10.11 -3.95
CA THR A 396 4.07 11.55 -4.04
C THR A 396 2.66 11.75 -4.61
N VAL A 397 1.65 11.82 -3.75
CA VAL A 397 0.33 12.35 -4.11
C VAL A 397 0.34 13.85 -3.82
N GLY A 398 0.26 14.65 -4.88
CA GLY A 398 0.18 16.11 -4.82
C GLY A 398 1.19 16.80 -5.73
N GLY A 399 0.97 16.78 -7.05
CA GLY A 399 1.77 17.61 -7.96
C GLY A 399 1.74 17.31 -9.46
N ILE A 400 1.25 16.15 -9.91
CA ILE A 400 1.28 15.78 -11.33
C ILE A 400 -0.09 16.03 -11.99
N VAL A 401 -0.57 17.28 -11.98
CA VAL A 401 -1.78 17.66 -12.76
C VAL A 401 -1.54 18.85 -13.71
N LYS A 402 -0.31 19.35 -13.87
CA LYS A 402 -0.06 20.46 -14.81
C LYS A 402 0.95 20.24 -15.94
N GLY A 403 1.50 19.04 -16.10
CA GLY A 403 2.47 18.74 -17.16
C GLY A 403 2.00 17.79 -18.28
N ALA A 404 1.16 16.80 -17.98
CA ALA A 404 0.85 15.70 -18.91
C ALA A 404 -0.31 15.98 -19.88
N ALA A 405 -1.08 17.06 -19.68
CA ALA A 405 -2.27 17.37 -20.48
C ALA A 405 -2.01 18.18 -21.77
N LYS A 406 -0.76 18.33 -22.22
CA LYS A 406 -0.45 19.12 -23.44
C LYS A 406 0.42 18.44 -24.51
N ALA A 407 0.74 17.16 -24.34
CA ALA A 407 1.46 16.36 -25.34
C ALA A 407 0.63 15.25 -26.01
N ALA A 408 -0.62 15.03 -25.58
CA ALA A 408 -1.51 13.98 -26.13
C ALA A 408 -2.55 14.48 -27.14
N ALA A 409 -2.36 15.67 -27.74
CA ALA A 409 -3.34 16.25 -28.68
C ALA A 409 -2.80 16.51 -30.10
N ARG A 410 -1.56 16.11 -30.43
CA ARG A 410 -1.03 16.22 -31.80
C ARG A 410 -0.01 15.12 -32.09
N ASP A 411 -0.47 13.89 -32.37
CA ASP A 411 0.09 13.08 -33.48
C ASP A 411 -0.70 11.78 -33.72
N ALA A 412 -2.01 11.88 -33.94
CA ALA A 412 -2.77 10.79 -34.56
C ALA A 412 -2.53 10.83 -36.07
N ARG A 413 -1.38 10.29 -36.55
CA ARG A 413 -1.13 9.73 -37.90
C ARG A 413 0.37 9.50 -38.13
N ARG A 414 0.89 8.37 -37.63
CA ARG A 414 1.88 7.49 -38.28
C ARG A 414 2.34 6.46 -37.25
N GLY A 415 2.11 5.17 -37.56
CA GLY A 415 2.58 4.07 -36.72
C GLY A 415 4.09 4.10 -36.57
N ALA A 416 4.56 4.14 -35.32
CA ALA A 416 5.91 3.79 -34.91
C ALA A 416 5.89 3.46 -33.41
N VAL A 417 6.60 2.39 -33.07
CA VAL A 417 6.78 1.77 -31.75
C VAL A 417 7.14 2.80 -30.67
N ALA A 418 6.37 2.84 -29.58
CA ALA A 418 6.65 3.65 -28.40
C ALA A 418 7.11 2.75 -27.24
N GLY A 419 8.42 2.56 -27.10
CA GLY A 419 9.03 2.13 -25.85
C GLY A 419 9.16 3.34 -24.92
N ALA A 420 8.49 3.32 -23.76
CA ALA A 420 8.60 4.38 -22.77
C ALA A 420 9.88 4.20 -21.94
N ALA A 421 10.80 5.15 -22.05
CA ALA A 421 12.01 5.23 -21.24
C ALA A 421 11.67 5.82 -19.85
N ALA A 422 11.92 5.05 -18.79
CA ALA A 422 11.89 5.54 -17.40
C ALA A 422 13.26 6.13 -17.05
N GLY A 423 13.36 7.46 -17.02
CA GLY A 423 14.54 8.17 -16.51
C GLY A 423 14.33 8.56 -15.05
N VAL A 424 14.98 7.85 -14.12
CA VAL A 424 15.08 8.26 -12.71
C VAL A 424 16.46 8.88 -12.48
N PHE A 425 16.47 10.15 -12.05
CA PHE A 425 17.66 10.88 -11.65
C PHE A 425 18.25 10.25 -10.38
N THR A 426 19.48 9.75 -10.43
CA THR A 426 20.25 9.35 -9.25
C THR A 426 21.34 10.39 -9.02
N GLN A 427 21.24 11.21 -7.96
CA GLN A 427 22.42 11.84 -7.38
C GLN A 427 22.94 10.93 -6.28
N ALA A 428 24.06 10.28 -6.57
CA ALA A 428 24.81 9.48 -5.61
C ALA A 428 25.71 10.40 -4.78
N ILE A 429 25.53 10.39 -3.46
CA ILE A 429 26.61 10.69 -2.51
C ILE A 429 27.19 9.32 -2.13
N SER A 430 28.27 8.92 -2.80
CA SER A 430 29.07 7.75 -2.42
C SER A 430 30.30 8.19 -1.62
N GLY A 431 30.62 7.40 -0.60
CA GLY A 431 31.43 7.77 0.55
C GLY A 431 32.94 7.81 0.36
N SER A 432 33.60 8.25 1.43
CA SER A 432 35.05 8.16 1.63
C SER A 432 35.53 6.71 1.71
N GLY A 433 36.57 6.36 0.94
CA GLY A 433 37.34 5.13 1.17
C GLY A 433 38.03 4.49 -0.06
N THR A 434 39.09 5.13 -0.54
CA THR A 434 40.33 4.54 -1.14
C THR A 434 40.29 3.59 -2.37
N VAL A 435 40.72 4.16 -3.51
CA VAL A 435 41.76 3.76 -4.50
C VAL A 435 41.87 2.29 -4.99
N GLN A 436 41.55 2.06 -6.28
CA GLN A 436 42.53 1.70 -7.35
C GLN A 436 41.82 1.70 -8.72
N GLY A 437 42.45 2.33 -9.72
CA GLY A 437 41.87 2.55 -11.04
C GLY A 437 42.25 1.51 -12.09
N VAL A 438 41.42 1.36 -13.12
CA VAL A 438 41.82 1.01 -14.50
C VAL A 438 40.83 1.71 -15.45
N ALA A 439 41.38 2.29 -16.51
CA ALA A 439 40.70 3.09 -17.54
C ALA A 439 40.22 2.24 -18.75
N ALA A 440 39.52 2.93 -19.66
CA ALA A 440 39.09 2.58 -21.03
C ALA A 440 37.63 2.09 -21.15
N ALA A 441 36.66 2.83 -21.72
CA ALA A 441 36.51 3.50 -23.03
C ALA A 441 35.82 2.62 -24.10
N SER A 442 35.03 3.30 -24.97
CA SER A 442 34.28 2.85 -26.16
C SER A 442 32.78 2.67 -25.93
N GLY A 443 31.82 3.27 -26.65
CA GLY A 443 31.84 4.07 -27.88
C GLY A 443 30.47 3.95 -28.61
N ILE A 444 30.22 4.80 -29.61
CA ILE A 444 29.06 4.91 -30.55
C ILE A 444 27.98 5.92 -30.11
N GLY A 445 27.62 7.02 -30.79
CA GLY A 445 28.06 7.66 -32.04
C GLY A 445 26.89 8.09 -32.95
N ALA A 446 26.88 9.37 -33.38
CA ALA A 446 26.15 10.00 -34.52
C ALA A 446 24.68 10.48 -34.30
N PHE A 447 24.16 11.62 -34.82
CA PHE A 447 24.68 12.63 -35.77
C PHE A 447 23.91 13.98 -35.71
N THR A 448 24.69 15.08 -35.75
CA THR A 448 24.55 16.43 -36.38
C THR A 448 23.31 17.36 -36.32
N GLY A 449 23.63 18.62 -35.97
CA GLY A 449 23.08 19.88 -36.51
C GLY A 449 22.84 20.92 -35.42
N GLY A 450 23.39 22.14 -35.36
CA GLY A 450 24.35 22.90 -36.13
C GLY A 450 24.48 24.30 -35.45
N ARG A 451 25.71 24.80 -35.31
CA ARG A 451 26.15 26.20 -35.05
C ARG A 451 25.44 27.06 -33.97
N GLY A 452 26.21 27.42 -32.95
CA GLY A 452 26.28 28.80 -32.43
C GLY A 452 26.16 28.95 -30.91
N GLY A 453 27.26 29.33 -30.24
CA GLY A 453 27.22 29.98 -28.92
C GLY A 453 28.02 29.30 -27.82
N ALA A 454 29.35 29.47 -27.84
CA ALA A 454 30.16 29.42 -26.63
C ALA A 454 29.92 30.72 -25.84
N LEU A 455 29.56 30.64 -24.55
CA LEU A 455 29.82 31.63 -23.48
C LEU A 455 29.07 31.24 -22.20
N GLY A 456 29.77 31.17 -21.07
CA GLY A 456 29.15 31.30 -19.75
C GLY A 456 29.28 30.14 -18.76
N GLY A 457 30.39 29.41 -18.73
CA GLY A 457 30.75 28.65 -17.53
C GLY A 457 31.45 29.57 -16.54
N ALA A 458 30.79 29.91 -15.43
CA ALA A 458 31.37 30.20 -14.10
C ALA A 458 30.42 31.04 -13.22
N THR A 459 29.63 30.37 -12.37
CA THR A 459 29.34 30.85 -11.00
C THR A 459 28.88 29.68 -10.15
N GLY A 460 29.57 29.40 -9.04
CA GLY A 460 29.18 28.34 -8.09
C GLY A 460 30.30 27.42 -7.60
N ALA A 461 31.57 27.80 -7.76
CA ALA A 461 32.68 27.22 -7.01
C ALA A 461 33.44 28.37 -6.37
N LEU A 462 33.03 28.75 -5.15
CA LEU A 462 33.81 29.52 -4.16
C LEU A 462 32.95 29.76 -2.91
N ILE A 463 32.66 28.69 -2.16
CA ILE A 463 32.72 28.71 -0.69
C ILE A 463 33.32 27.37 -0.29
N SER A 464 34.60 27.18 -0.61
CA SER A 464 35.43 26.18 0.03
C SER A 464 36.51 26.91 0.82
N GLN A 465 36.66 26.51 2.08
CA GLN A 465 37.73 26.92 3.00
C GLN A 465 37.65 28.38 3.50
N GLY A 466 36.76 28.63 4.46
CA GLY A 466 36.80 29.89 5.20
C GLY A 466 35.65 30.21 6.15
N ALA A 467 35.00 29.23 6.79
CA ALA A 467 34.04 29.49 7.89
C ALA A 467 33.64 28.19 8.62
N LYS A 468 34.61 27.36 9.02
CA LYS A 468 34.33 26.14 9.81
C LYS A 468 34.41 26.32 11.32
N ASN A 469 34.62 27.55 11.81
CA ASN A 469 34.68 27.81 13.23
C ASN A 469 33.61 28.85 13.58
N ASN A 470 32.62 28.41 14.37
CA ASN A 470 31.64 29.20 15.13
C ASN A 470 30.26 29.52 14.50
N LEU A 471 29.53 28.54 13.96
CA LEU A 471 28.06 28.64 13.86
C LEU A 471 27.40 27.32 14.31
N PRO A 472 26.28 27.37 15.07
CA PRO A 472 25.55 26.17 15.49
C PRO A 472 24.81 25.51 14.31
N GLU A 473 24.66 24.19 14.41
CA GLU A 473 24.31 23.25 13.32
C GLU A 473 22.94 23.50 12.66
N GLU A 474 22.04 24.23 13.32
CA GLU A 474 20.70 24.55 12.82
C GLU A 474 20.65 25.70 11.79
N ALA A 475 21.69 26.56 11.71
CA ALA A 475 21.75 27.68 10.76
C ALA A 475 22.23 27.28 9.35
N VAL A 476 22.91 26.13 9.22
CA VAL A 476 23.45 25.65 7.93
C VAL A 476 22.36 25.05 7.04
N VAL A 477 21.34 24.45 7.67
CA VAL A 477 20.23 23.78 6.98
C VAL A 477 19.24 24.78 6.37
N SER A 478 18.97 25.89 7.06
CA SER A 478 18.07 26.96 6.61
C SER A 478 18.65 27.77 5.44
N ALA A 479 19.97 27.98 5.39
CA ALA A 479 20.64 28.63 4.25
C ALA A 479 20.69 27.75 2.99
N GLN A 480 20.82 26.43 3.13
CA GLN A 480 20.78 25.49 1.99
C GLN A 480 19.37 25.33 1.40
N LEU A 481 18.33 25.42 2.23
CA LEU A 481 16.94 25.36 1.76
C LEU A 481 16.55 26.63 0.97
N ALA A 482 17.01 27.81 1.40
CA ALA A 482 16.76 29.07 0.72
C ALA A 482 17.47 29.19 -0.65
N GLY A 483 18.70 28.67 -0.77
CA GLY A 483 19.44 28.67 -2.05
C GLY A 483 18.84 27.74 -3.11
N THR A 484 18.24 26.63 -2.69
CA THR A 484 17.64 25.63 -3.60
C THR A 484 16.30 26.12 -4.18
N LEU A 485 15.54 26.91 -3.42
CA LEU A 485 14.29 27.56 -3.86
C LEU A 485 14.53 28.71 -4.85
N ALA A 486 15.66 29.41 -4.78
CA ALA A 486 16.00 30.49 -5.72
C ALA A 486 16.56 29.97 -7.06
N GLY A 487 17.23 28.81 -7.08
CA GLY A 487 17.82 28.23 -8.29
C GLY A 487 16.81 27.63 -9.28
N GLY A 488 15.62 27.25 -8.81
CA GLY A 488 14.59 26.59 -9.63
C GLY A 488 13.77 27.51 -10.54
N VAL A 489 13.88 28.83 -10.39
CA VAL A 489 12.98 29.79 -11.08
C VAL A 489 13.68 30.60 -12.19
N VAL A 490 15.01 30.50 -12.35
CA VAL A 490 15.75 31.29 -13.37
C VAL A 490 16.18 30.46 -14.61
N GLY A 491 15.98 29.14 -14.60
CA GLY A 491 16.41 28.25 -15.69
C GLY A 491 15.46 28.14 -16.90
N VAL A 492 14.24 28.67 -16.82
CA VAL A 492 13.26 28.62 -17.91
C VAL A 492 12.80 30.04 -18.19
N LEU A 493 13.08 30.53 -19.41
CA LEU A 493 12.71 31.84 -19.99
C LEU A 493 13.89 32.81 -20.26
N THR A 494 14.99 32.33 -20.83
CA THR A 494 15.78 33.16 -21.76
C THR A 494 15.37 32.82 -23.19
N GLY A 495 14.30 33.44 -23.68
CA GLY A 495 13.86 33.21 -25.05
C GLY A 495 12.62 33.95 -25.55
N THR A 496 12.00 34.84 -24.78
CA THR A 496 10.80 35.56 -25.26
C THR A 496 10.89 37.07 -24.96
N LYS A 497 10.83 37.90 -26.00
CA LYS A 497 10.60 39.35 -25.87
C LYS A 497 9.09 39.60 -25.80
N GLY A 498 8.65 40.36 -24.80
CA GLY A 498 7.25 40.77 -24.65
C GLY A 498 6.84 41.02 -23.20
N PRO A 499 5.56 41.38 -22.95
CA PRO A 499 5.04 41.82 -21.65
C PRO A 499 5.19 40.81 -20.49
N VAL A 500 5.57 39.57 -20.78
CA VAL A 500 5.88 38.51 -19.80
C VAL A 500 7.13 38.84 -18.96
N ALA A 501 8.09 39.60 -19.50
CA ALA A 501 9.31 39.99 -18.78
C ALA A 501 9.04 40.96 -17.60
N ARG A 502 7.96 41.74 -17.65
CA ARG A 502 7.59 42.68 -16.57
C ARG A 502 6.97 41.98 -15.36
N LEU A 503 6.31 40.84 -15.56
CA LEU A 503 5.73 40.04 -14.49
C LEU A 503 6.81 39.25 -13.72
N ALA A 504 7.86 38.81 -14.41
CA ALA A 504 9.02 38.15 -13.81
C ALA A 504 9.84 39.11 -12.90
N GLY A 505 9.97 40.38 -13.29
CA GLY A 505 10.61 41.41 -12.46
C GLY A 505 9.83 41.73 -11.17
N ALA A 506 8.50 41.66 -11.20
CA ALA A 506 7.66 41.87 -10.02
C ALA A 506 7.74 40.69 -9.03
N LEU A 507 7.78 39.45 -9.53
CA LEU A 507 7.92 38.24 -8.71
C LEU A 507 9.33 38.09 -8.10
N GLY A 508 10.38 38.51 -8.83
CA GLY A 508 11.74 38.55 -8.30
C GLY A 508 11.91 39.58 -7.17
N GLY A 509 11.23 40.73 -7.26
CA GLY A 509 11.22 41.75 -6.20
C GLY A 509 10.50 41.29 -4.92
N LEU A 510 9.40 40.54 -5.06
CA LEU A 510 8.67 39.95 -3.93
C LEU A 510 9.47 38.85 -3.21
N ALA A 511 10.19 38.00 -3.95
CA ALA A 511 11.03 36.96 -3.39
C ALA A 511 12.25 37.53 -2.65
N GLY A 512 12.87 38.58 -3.19
CA GLY A 512 13.98 39.31 -2.54
C GLY A 512 13.56 40.05 -1.26
N GLY A 513 12.34 40.61 -1.25
CA GLY A 513 11.77 41.24 -0.05
C GLY A 513 11.57 40.25 1.09
N LEU A 514 10.97 39.09 0.79
CA LEU A 514 10.71 38.02 1.78
C LEU A 514 11.98 37.40 2.36
N THR A 515 13.06 37.29 1.56
CA THR A 515 14.34 36.78 2.07
C THR A 515 15.03 37.78 3.00
N GLN A 516 14.88 39.08 2.74
CA GLN A 516 15.45 40.13 3.59
C GLN A 516 14.69 40.26 4.93
N THR A 517 13.36 40.10 4.92
CA THR A 517 12.55 40.11 6.17
C THR A 517 12.81 38.87 7.05
N LEU A 518 13.06 37.70 6.44
CA LEU A 518 13.41 36.48 7.16
C LEU A 518 14.84 36.49 7.72
N LEU A 519 15.78 37.19 7.06
CA LEU A 519 17.14 37.36 7.58
C LEU A 519 17.17 38.38 8.74
N GLU A 520 16.41 39.47 8.67
CA GLU A 520 16.29 40.46 9.77
C GLU A 520 15.59 39.86 10.99
N ALA A 521 14.56 39.02 10.80
CA ALA A 521 13.90 38.31 11.90
C ALA A 521 14.80 37.25 12.58
N ALA A 522 15.76 36.69 11.84
CA ALA A 522 16.71 35.71 12.38
C ALA A 522 17.89 36.37 13.12
N SER A 523 18.25 37.62 12.79
CA SER A 523 19.29 38.37 13.53
C SER A 523 18.80 38.96 14.86
N ASP A 524 17.50 39.12 15.05
CA ASP A 524 16.90 39.65 16.30
C ASP A 524 16.68 38.56 17.38
N CYS A 525 17.02 37.29 17.12
CA CYS A 525 16.76 36.17 18.04
C CYS A 525 17.93 35.83 19.00
N ASP A 526 19.03 36.57 18.99
CA ASP A 526 20.21 36.28 19.84
C ASP A 526 20.26 37.06 21.17
N GLU A 527 19.32 37.98 21.45
CA GLU A 527 19.24 38.65 22.77
C GLU A 527 17.80 38.72 23.30
N GLU A 528 17.57 37.94 24.36
CA GLU A 528 16.37 37.86 25.20
C GLU A 528 15.15 37.10 24.64
N GLY A 529 14.70 36.12 25.43
CA GLY A 529 13.70 35.11 25.06
C GLY A 529 12.34 35.66 24.63
N CYS A 530 11.61 34.84 23.88
CA CYS A 530 10.30 35.18 23.34
C CYS A 530 9.33 33.97 23.43
N PRO A 531 8.00 34.21 23.30
CA PRO A 531 6.95 33.70 24.18
C PRO A 531 6.17 32.49 23.65
#